data_AF-A0AAJ1V4D0-F1
#
_entry.id   AF-A0AAJ1V4D0-F1
#
_cell.length_a   1.000
_cell.length_b   1.000
_cell.length_c   1.000
_cell.angle_alpha   90.00
_cell.angle_beta   90.00
_cell.angle_gamma   90.00
#
_symmetry.space_group_name_H-M   'P 1'
#
loop_
_entity.id
_entity.type
_entity.pdbx_description
1 polymer ?
#
loop_
_entity_poly.entity_id
_entity_poly.type
_entity_poly.pdbx_seq_one_letter_code
_entity_poly.pdbx_strand_id
1 'polypeptide(L)'
;AIGDEGILFAQTMSRDAQGMVEEAKRLRDAIPGIVVKIPVTSEGLAAIKILKKEGITTLGTAVYSAAQGLLAALAGAKYVAPYVNRVDAQGGDGIR
;
A
#
# COMPACT_ATOMS: atom_id res chain seq x y z
N ALA A 1 -8.38 -11.25 -19.41
CA ALA A 1 -7.10 -10.67 -19.87
C ALA A 1 -5.89 -11.17 -19.07
N ILE A 2 -6.03 -11.50 -17.77
CA ILE A 2 -4.92 -11.95 -16.90
C ILE A 2 -5.10 -13.35 -16.28
N GLY A 3 -6.17 -14.09 -16.63
CA GLY A 3 -6.48 -15.40 -16.05
C GLY A 3 -7.00 -15.34 -14.61
N ASP A 4 -7.42 -16.49 -14.06
CA ASP A 4 -8.03 -16.59 -12.73
C ASP A 4 -6.99 -16.48 -11.58
N GLU A 5 -5.70 -16.63 -11.90
CA GLU A 5 -4.59 -16.54 -10.93
C GLU A 5 -3.98 -15.13 -10.83
N GLY A 6 -4.38 -14.20 -11.70
CA GLY A 6 -3.81 -12.86 -11.76
C GLY A 6 -4.19 -12.00 -10.55
N ILE A 7 -3.19 -11.52 -9.81
CA ILE A 7 -3.42 -10.60 -8.67
C ILE A 7 -3.42 -9.15 -9.16
N LEU A 8 -4.51 -8.43 -8.88
CA LEU A 8 -4.62 -7.01 -9.17
C LEU A 8 -4.22 -6.15 -7.98
N PHE A 9 -3.61 -4.99 -8.28
CA PHE A 9 -3.24 -3.98 -7.30
C PHE A 9 -3.81 -2.63 -7.72
N ALA A 10 -4.51 -1.93 -6.83
CA ALA A 10 -5.05 -0.59 -7.09
C ALA A 10 -4.85 0.34 -5.88
N GLN A 11 -4.66 1.64 -6.13
CA GLN A 11 -4.31 2.60 -5.09
C GLN A 11 -5.51 3.44 -4.65
N THR A 12 -5.56 3.75 -3.36
CA THR A 12 -6.47 4.76 -2.80
C THR A 12 -6.03 6.18 -3.18
N MET A 13 -6.98 7.11 -3.19
CA MET A 13 -6.78 8.51 -3.56
C MET A 13 -7.09 9.48 -2.42
N SER A 14 -7.88 9.05 -1.43
CA SER A 14 -8.15 9.83 -0.21
C SER A 14 -6.89 10.19 0.56
N ARG A 15 -6.94 11.30 1.32
CA ARG A 15 -5.78 11.85 2.05
C ARG A 15 -5.79 11.50 3.54
N ASP A 16 -6.94 11.15 4.10
CA ASP A 16 -7.13 10.72 5.48
C ASP A 16 -7.36 9.20 5.57
N ALA A 17 -7.10 8.64 6.75
CA ALA A 17 -7.17 7.20 6.96
C ALA A 17 -8.56 6.62 6.71
N GLN A 18 -9.62 7.34 7.11
CA GLN A 18 -10.99 6.84 6.98
C GLN A 18 -11.40 6.78 5.51
N GLY A 19 -11.10 7.82 4.72
CA GLY A 19 -11.33 7.82 3.28
C GLY A 19 -10.60 6.67 2.58
N MET A 20 -9.34 6.42 2.93
CA MET A 20 -8.58 5.28 2.38
C MET A 20 -9.22 3.93 2.74
N VAL A 21 -9.73 3.78 3.96
CA VAL A 21 -10.41 2.54 4.40
C VAL A 21 -11.70 2.31 3.61
N GLU A 22 -12.52 3.34 3.42
CA GLU A 22 -13.78 3.23 2.67
C GLU A 22 -13.52 2.95 1.17
N GLU A 23 -12.51 3.57 0.58
CA GLU A 23 -12.07 3.24 -0.79
C GLU A 23 -11.57 1.80 -0.89
N ALA A 24 -10.78 1.33 0.07
CA ALA A 24 -10.27 -0.04 0.10
C ALA A 24 -11.40 -1.07 0.18
N LYS A 25 -12.44 -0.81 0.98
CA LYS A 25 -13.65 -1.65 1.06
C LYS A 25 -14.36 -1.71 -0.29
N ARG A 26 -14.60 -0.56 -0.93
CA ARG A 26 -15.23 -0.50 -2.27
C ARG A 26 -14.41 -1.28 -3.31
N LEU A 27 -13.08 -1.15 -3.29
CA LEU A 27 -12.19 -1.90 -4.18
C LEU A 27 -12.29 -3.41 -3.94
N ARG A 28 -12.27 -3.85 -2.67
CA ARG A 28 -12.39 -5.26 -2.30
C ARG A 28 -13.73 -5.85 -2.74
N ASP A 29 -14.81 -5.09 -2.60
CA ASP A 29 -16.15 -5.54 -2.97
C ASP A 29 -16.31 -5.63 -4.50
N ALA A 30 -15.66 -4.72 -5.25
CA ALA A 30 -15.68 -4.72 -6.70
C ALA A 30 -14.77 -5.80 -7.32
N ILE A 31 -13.62 -6.08 -6.69
CA ILE A 31 -12.60 -6.99 -7.21
C ILE A 31 -12.13 -7.90 -6.06
N PRO A 32 -12.75 -9.10 -5.91
CA PRO A 32 -12.31 -10.07 -4.92
C PRO A 32 -10.83 -10.42 -5.11
N GLY A 33 -10.06 -10.43 -4.01
CA GLY A 33 -8.63 -10.76 -4.04
C GLY A 33 -7.70 -9.60 -4.42
N ILE A 34 -8.22 -8.39 -4.67
CA ILE A 34 -7.39 -7.22 -4.93
C ILE A 34 -6.48 -6.88 -3.74
N VAL A 35 -5.26 -6.43 -4.03
CA VAL A 35 -4.36 -5.85 -3.04
C VAL A 35 -4.45 -4.32 -3.12
N VAL A 36 -4.85 -3.69 -2.03
CA VAL A 36 -5.04 -2.24 -1.99
C VAL A 36 -3.72 -1.55 -1.66
N LYS A 37 -3.24 -0.69 -2.57
CA LYS A 37 -2.04 0.12 -2.40
C LYS A 37 -2.38 1.35 -1.56
N ILE A 38 -1.67 1.53 -0.44
CA ILE A 38 -1.82 2.65 0.48
C ILE A 38 -0.50 3.44 0.52
N PRO A 39 -0.48 4.74 0.18
CA PRO A 39 0.73 5.55 0.33
C PRO A 39 1.19 5.58 1.79
N VAL A 40 2.48 5.36 2.06
CA VAL A 40 3.00 5.26 3.44
C VAL A 40 3.21 6.63 4.07
N THR A 41 2.10 7.31 4.38
CA THR A 41 2.03 8.52 5.21
C THR A 41 1.57 8.17 6.63
N SER A 42 1.51 9.13 7.56
CA SER A 42 0.94 8.90 8.89
C SER A 42 -0.50 8.36 8.82
N GLU A 43 -1.35 8.99 8.00
CA GLU A 43 -2.72 8.54 7.73
C GLU A 43 -2.75 7.18 7.04
N GLY A 44 -1.83 6.94 6.09
CA GLY A 44 -1.70 5.65 5.43
C GLY A 44 -1.33 4.52 6.39
N LEU A 45 -0.43 4.76 7.35
CA LEU A 45 -0.08 3.78 8.38
C LEU A 45 -1.28 3.47 9.30
N ALA A 46 -2.08 4.48 9.64
CA ALA A 46 -3.32 4.28 10.38
C ALA A 46 -4.33 3.45 9.57
N ALA A 47 -4.52 3.76 8.29
CA ALA A 47 -5.38 3.00 7.39
C ALA A 47 -4.92 1.55 7.24
N ILE A 48 -3.62 1.29 7.04
CA ILE A 48 -3.06 -0.07 6.93
C ILE A 48 -3.38 -0.88 8.19
N LYS A 49 -3.23 -0.28 9.39
CA LYS A 49 -3.57 -0.95 10.66
C LYS A 49 -5.06 -1.31 10.76
N ILE A 50 -5.95 -0.43 10.33
CA ILE A 50 -7.40 -0.70 10.31
C ILE A 50 -7.71 -1.82 9.33
N LEU A 51 -7.23 -1.70 8.09
CA LEU A 51 -7.46 -2.69 7.02
C LEU A 51 -6.91 -4.07 7.36
N LYS A 52 -5.79 -4.14 8.09
CA LYS A 52 -5.26 -5.41 8.60
C LYS A 52 -6.23 -6.10 9.56
N LYS A 53 -6.88 -5.35 10.45
CA LYS A 53 -7.90 -5.90 11.37
C LYS A 53 -9.15 -6.36 10.63
N GLU A 54 -9.49 -5.70 9.52
CA GLU A 54 -10.62 -6.05 8.66
C GLU A 54 -10.29 -7.15 7.63
N GLY A 55 -9.05 -7.67 7.60
CA GLY A 55 -8.63 -8.73 6.70
C GLY A 55 -8.42 -8.29 5.24
N ILE A 56 -8.38 -6.99 4.95
CA ILE A 56 -8.11 -6.47 3.62
C ILE A 56 -6.60 -6.43 3.38
N THR A 57 -6.14 -7.10 2.31
CA THR A 57 -4.71 -7.18 1.99
C THR A 57 -4.23 -5.86 1.39
N THR A 58 -3.15 -5.33 1.96
CA THR A 58 -2.59 -4.04 1.55
C THR A 58 -1.13 -4.12 1.10
N LEU A 59 -0.74 -3.16 0.28
CA LEU A 59 0.64 -2.85 -0.11
C LEU A 59 0.98 -1.42 0.31
N GLY A 60 2.06 -1.23 1.09
CA GLY A 60 2.59 0.09 1.40
C GLY A 60 3.38 0.66 0.22
N THR A 61 2.87 1.70 -0.44
CA THR A 61 3.45 2.28 -1.67
C THR A 61 4.04 3.67 -1.44
N ALA A 62 4.75 4.21 -2.43
CA ALA A 62 5.44 5.49 -2.35
C ALA A 62 6.43 5.54 -1.18
N VAL A 63 7.19 4.45 -1.01
CA VAL A 63 8.24 4.33 0.00
C VAL A 63 9.56 4.84 -0.57
N TYR A 64 10.23 5.70 0.19
CA TYR A 64 11.51 6.32 -0.16
C TYR A 64 12.65 6.02 0.83
N SER A 65 12.37 5.29 1.91
CA SER A 65 13.39 4.82 2.85
C SER A 65 13.05 3.46 3.46
N ALA A 66 14.07 2.72 3.88
CA ALA A 66 13.91 1.42 4.51
C ALA A 66 13.05 1.50 5.80
N ALA A 67 13.27 2.52 6.63
CA ALA A 67 12.51 2.71 7.87
C ALA A 67 11.01 2.95 7.59
N GLN A 68 10.67 3.76 6.59
CA GLN A 68 9.28 3.96 6.17
C GLN A 68 8.63 2.66 5.69
N GLY A 69 9.35 1.87 4.89
CA GLY A 69 8.90 0.56 4.44
C GLY A 69 8.66 -0.43 5.60
N LEU A 70 9.59 -0.47 6.55
CA LEU A 70 9.46 -1.29 7.76
C LEU A 70 8.22 -0.91 8.58
N LEU A 71 7.94 0.38 8.74
CA LEU A 71 6.74 0.84 9.44
C LEU A 71 5.45 0.37 8.75
N ALA A 72 5.40 0.36 7.42
CA ALA A 72 4.24 -0.16 6.68
C ALA A 72 4.03 -1.67 6.90
N ALA A 73 5.12 -2.45 6.87
CA ALA A 73 5.06 -3.89 7.16
C ALA A 73 4.60 -4.15 8.60
N LEU A 74 5.14 -3.43 9.58
CA LEU A 74 4.73 -3.53 11.00
C LEU A 74 3.28 -3.07 11.22
N ALA A 75 2.79 -2.12 10.43
CA ALA A 75 1.39 -1.71 10.45
C ALA A 75 0.45 -2.80 9.89
N GLY A 76 0.96 -3.74 9.08
CA GLY A 76 0.22 -4.89 8.59
C GLY A 76 0.18 -5.05 7.07
N ALA A 77 0.92 -4.24 6.30
CA ALA A 77 1.00 -4.40 4.86
C ALA A 77 1.69 -5.73 4.49
N LYS A 78 1.11 -6.47 3.55
CA LYS A 78 1.68 -7.73 3.05
C LYS A 78 2.85 -7.49 2.09
N TYR A 79 2.80 -6.36 1.39
CA TYR A 79 3.82 -5.94 0.43
C TYR A 79 4.28 -4.51 0.74
N VAL A 80 5.50 -4.19 0.34
CA VAL A 80 6.08 -2.85 0.41
C VAL A 80 6.69 -2.54 -0.95
N ALA A 81 6.39 -1.37 -1.51
CA ALA A 81 6.87 -0.94 -2.81
C ALA A 81 7.77 0.32 -2.69
N PRO A 82 9.09 0.14 -2.54
CA PRO A 82 10.04 1.24 -2.66
C PRO A 82 10.09 1.74 -4.10
N TYR A 83 10.18 3.05 -4.28
CA TYR A 83 10.33 3.65 -5.60
C TYR A 83 11.82 3.79 -5.95
N VAL A 84 12.48 2.65 -6.21
CA VAL A 84 13.93 2.51 -6.46
C VAL A 84 14.47 3.63 -7.35
N ASN A 85 13.98 3.73 -8.59
CA ASN A 85 14.44 4.74 -9.55
C ASN A 85 14.19 6.20 -9.08
N ARG A 86 13.18 6.45 -8.23
CA ARG A 86 12.96 7.80 -7.70
C ARG A 86 13.91 8.16 -6.57
N VAL A 87 14.34 7.18 -5.78
CA VAL A 87 15.40 7.37 -4.78
C VAL A 87 16.71 7.70 -5.49
N ASP A 88 17.07 6.92 -6.52
CA ASP A 88 18.26 7.18 -7.36
C ASP A 88 18.21 8.59 -7.98
N ALA A 89 17.08 8.96 -8.58
CA ALA A 89 16.90 10.26 -9.22
C ALA A 89 16.96 11.46 -8.25
N GLN A 90 16.81 11.22 -6.95
CA GLN A 90 16.92 12.24 -5.90
C GLN A 90 18.32 12.29 -5.26
N GLY A 91 19.29 11.56 -5.81
CA GLY A 91 20.67 11.51 -5.32
C GLY A 91 20.91 10.51 -4.19
N GLY A 92 19.91 9.65 -3.91
CA GLY A 92 20.07 8.50 -3.02
C GLY A 92 20.55 7.25 -3.76
N ASP A 93 20.50 6.11 -3.07
CA ASP A 93 20.73 4.78 -3.63
C ASP A 93 19.49 3.93 -3.34
N GLY A 94 18.71 3.61 -4.38
CA GLY A 94 17.49 2.81 -4.27
C GLY A 94 17.72 1.31 -4.14
N ILE A 95 18.96 0.84 -4.30
CA ILE A 95 19.35 -0.57 -4.23
C ILE A 95 19.87 -0.95 -2.83
N ARG A 96 20.51 -0.01 -2.14
CA ARG A 96 21.16 -0.25 -0.83
C ARG A 96 20.28 0.06 0.38
#